data_AF-A0A7U6QPD7-F1
#
_entry.id   AF-A0A7U6QPD7-F1
#
_cell.length_a   1.000
_cell.length_b   1.000
_cell.length_c   1.000
_cell.angle_alpha   90.00
_cell.angle_beta   90.00
_cell.angle_gamma   90.00
#
_symmetry.space_group_name_H-M   'P 1'
#
loop_
_entity.id
_entity.type
_entity.pdbx_description
1 polymer ?
#
loop_
_entity_poly.entity_id
_entity_poly.type
_entity_poly.pdbx_seq_one_letter_code
_entity_poly.pdbx_strand_id
1 'polypeptide(L)'
;MSNADTLRQLHQDHLKNYNNQEQQAIELMGLLSKLYNEQDVQVTLFGETLDATSVGQIIALHQKAALRDNGAKAIDIADTLAMVKVIAENKEIQATRIDVGQLIANGTDVQVALQSINNAGAVNGATDVVLYGFGRIGRILTRLLLSQASSAKGLQLKAIVVRPAAAGDLAKRISLLERDSIHGRFLGGISIDEDNNGMIVNGRFVQVIYAKDPSEIDYTAYGIDNALVIDNTGIWKDEAGLGKHLQSTGVKKYS
;
A
#
# COMPACT_ATOMS: atom_id res chain seq x y z
N MET A 1 7.92 -32.13 41.39
CA MET A 1 7.28 -32.24 40.06
C MET A 1 8.11 -33.17 39.21
N SER A 2 7.48 -34.03 38.38
CA SER A 2 8.20 -34.87 37.42
C SER A 2 8.76 -34.02 36.27
N ASN A 3 9.84 -34.48 35.60
CA ASN A 3 10.34 -33.85 34.38
C ASN A 3 9.23 -33.71 33.30
N ALA A 4 8.33 -34.70 33.23
CA ALA A 4 7.18 -34.65 32.33
C ALA A 4 6.18 -33.53 32.70
N ASP A 5 6.01 -33.24 33.99
CA ASP A 5 5.11 -32.16 34.45
C ASP A 5 5.73 -30.79 34.17
N THR A 6 7.05 -30.66 34.38
CA THR A 6 7.79 -29.44 34.04
C THR A 6 7.69 -29.13 32.53
N LEU A 7 7.87 -30.14 31.67
CA LEU A 7 7.76 -29.96 30.22
C LEU A 7 6.34 -29.61 29.76
N ARG A 8 5.31 -30.21 30.39
CA ARG A 8 3.91 -29.84 30.13
C ARG A 8 3.61 -28.40 30.54
N GLN A 9 4.08 -27.99 31.72
CA GLN A 9 3.90 -26.63 32.21
C GLN A 9 4.59 -25.62 31.28
N LEU A 10 5.84 -25.89 30.89
CA LEU A 10 6.58 -25.08 29.94
C LEU A 10 5.81 -24.91 28.62
N HIS A 11 5.29 -26.01 28.06
CA HIS A 11 4.50 -25.94 26.83
C HIS A 11 3.24 -25.07 26.99
N GLN A 12 2.52 -25.22 28.10
CA GLN A 12 1.32 -24.44 28.38
C GLN A 12 1.63 -22.94 28.54
N ASP A 13 2.71 -22.61 29.24
CA ASP A 13 3.13 -21.23 29.46
C ASP A 13 3.54 -20.55 28.15
N HIS A 14 4.33 -21.23 27.31
CA HIS A 14 4.72 -20.71 26.00
C HIS A 14 3.52 -20.52 25.06
N LEU A 15 2.59 -21.47 25.03
CA LEU A 15 1.38 -21.37 24.20
C LEU A 15 0.49 -20.22 24.68
N LYS A 16 0.32 -20.06 25.99
CA LYS A 16 -0.45 -18.95 26.56
C LYS A 16 0.17 -17.59 26.22
N ASN A 17 1.48 -17.46 26.33
CA ASN A 17 2.19 -16.24 25.97
C ASN A 17 2.04 -15.92 24.48
N TYR A 18 2.18 -16.92 23.61
CA TYR A 18 1.98 -16.75 22.18
C TYR A 18 0.54 -16.30 21.86
N ASN A 19 -0.48 -16.94 22.45
CA ASN A 19 -1.87 -16.56 22.23
C ASN A 19 -2.15 -15.10 22.66
N ASN A 20 -1.53 -14.64 23.75
CA ASN A 20 -1.64 -13.25 24.18
C ASN A 20 -0.97 -12.28 23.20
N GLN A 21 0.24 -12.61 22.73
CA GLN A 21 0.95 -11.84 21.70
C GLN A 21 0.15 -11.79 20.39
N GLU A 22 -0.49 -12.89 20.02
CA GLU A 22 -1.33 -12.99 18.83
C GLU A 22 -2.55 -12.05 18.90
N GLN A 23 -3.25 -12.03 20.04
CA GLN A 23 -4.37 -11.11 20.27
C GLN A 23 -3.94 -9.64 20.17
N GLN A 24 -2.82 -9.29 20.80
CA GLN A 24 -2.26 -7.94 20.75
C GLN A 24 -1.84 -7.54 19.33
N ALA A 25 -1.24 -8.47 18.58
CA ALA A 25 -0.81 -8.25 17.22
C ALA A 25 -2.00 -8.11 16.25
N ILE A 26 -3.10 -8.84 16.45
CA ILE A 26 -4.35 -8.65 15.70
C ILE A 26 -4.93 -7.25 15.92
N GLU A 27 -4.99 -6.80 17.17
CA GLU A 27 -5.47 -5.46 17.50
C GLU A 27 -4.57 -4.38 16.88
N LEU A 28 -3.25 -4.54 17.02
CA LEU A 28 -2.25 -3.65 16.44
C LEU A 28 -2.40 -3.58 14.90
N MET A 29 -2.56 -4.72 14.23
CA MET A 29 -2.77 -4.80 12.79
C MET A 29 -3.99 -3.99 12.32
N GLY A 30 -5.09 -4.01 13.10
CA GLY A 30 -6.26 -3.20 12.83
C GLY A 30 -5.98 -1.69 12.91
N LEU A 31 -5.25 -1.26 13.94
CA LEU A 31 -4.87 0.15 14.10
C LEU A 31 -3.87 0.62 13.04
N LEU A 32 -2.89 -0.21 12.69
CA LEU A 32 -1.94 0.05 11.61
C LEU A 32 -2.66 0.24 10.28
N SER A 33 -3.63 -0.64 9.98
CA SER A 33 -4.48 -0.51 8.79
C SER A 33 -5.26 0.81 8.80
N LYS A 34 -5.82 1.20 9.95
CA LYS A 34 -6.57 2.45 10.10
C LYS A 34 -5.68 3.67 9.88
N LEU A 35 -4.50 3.71 10.50
CA LEU A 35 -3.51 4.77 10.34
C LEU A 35 -3.06 4.93 8.89
N TYR A 36 -2.76 3.82 8.23
CA TYR A 36 -2.37 3.84 6.82
C TYR A 36 -3.50 4.34 5.92
N ASN A 37 -4.71 3.81 6.07
CA ASN A 37 -5.83 4.12 5.17
C ASN A 37 -6.45 5.50 5.41
N GLU A 38 -6.58 5.95 6.66
CA GLU A 38 -7.23 7.22 7.00
C GLU A 38 -6.24 8.39 7.07
N GLN A 39 -5.03 8.15 7.58
CA GLN A 39 -4.07 9.21 7.91
C GLN A 39 -2.83 9.20 7.02
N ASP A 40 -2.62 8.16 6.19
CA ASP A 40 -1.37 7.97 5.43
C ASP A 40 -0.14 7.95 6.36
N VAL A 41 -0.30 7.32 7.53
CA VAL A 41 0.75 7.19 8.53
C VAL A 41 1.33 5.78 8.45
N GLN A 42 2.63 5.70 8.16
CA GLN A 42 3.37 4.44 8.18
C GLN A 42 4.10 4.29 9.52
N VAL A 43 3.88 3.19 10.21
CA VAL A 43 4.53 2.91 11.49
C VAL A 43 5.71 1.96 11.27
N THR A 44 6.86 2.28 11.85
CA THR A 44 8.06 1.45 11.83
C THR A 44 8.53 1.09 13.23
N LEU A 45 9.18 -0.06 13.36
CA LEU A 45 9.87 -0.50 14.57
C LEU A 45 11.37 -0.61 14.26
N PHE A 46 12.15 0.37 14.70
CA PHE A 46 13.59 0.45 14.46
C PHE A 46 13.98 0.34 12.97
N GLY A 47 13.30 1.12 12.13
CA GLY A 47 13.47 1.24 10.69
C GLY A 47 12.72 0.21 9.85
N GLU A 48 12.23 -0.87 10.46
CA GLU A 48 11.48 -1.92 9.77
C GLU A 48 9.99 -1.57 9.79
N THR A 49 9.30 -1.69 8.65
CA THR A 49 7.86 -1.36 8.58
C THR A 49 7.03 -2.41 9.30
N LEU A 50 6.11 -1.96 10.16
CA LEU A 50 5.08 -2.81 10.71
C LEU A 50 3.96 -2.95 9.68
N ASP A 51 4.00 -4.02 8.89
CA ASP A 51 2.99 -4.31 7.89
C ASP A 51 1.71 -4.87 8.53
N ALA A 52 0.55 -4.41 8.06
CA ALA A 52 -0.75 -4.82 8.54
C ALA A 52 -1.27 -6.10 7.85
N THR A 53 -0.43 -6.80 7.09
CA THR A 53 -0.83 -8.00 6.32
C THR A 53 -0.62 -9.31 7.09
N SER A 54 0.18 -9.32 8.16
CA SER A 54 0.52 -10.56 8.85
C SER A 54 0.80 -10.39 10.35
N VAL A 55 -0.06 -11.00 11.17
CA VAL A 55 0.11 -11.14 12.63
C VAL A 55 1.46 -11.79 12.97
N GLY A 56 1.82 -12.87 12.25
CA GLY A 56 3.08 -13.59 12.49
C GLY A 56 4.32 -12.73 12.20
N GLN A 57 4.28 -11.88 11.17
CA GLN A 57 5.38 -10.95 10.90
C GLN A 57 5.50 -9.89 12.00
N ILE A 58 4.38 -9.34 12.48
CA ILE A 58 4.37 -8.40 13.60
C ILE A 58 5.05 -9.03 14.82
N ILE A 59 4.69 -10.27 15.20
CA ILE A 59 5.29 -10.99 16.33
C ILE A 59 6.80 -11.21 16.10
N ALA A 60 7.18 -11.73 14.93
CA ALA A 60 8.59 -12.02 14.61
C ALA A 60 9.47 -10.75 14.64
N LEU A 61 8.92 -9.62 14.22
CA LEU A 61 9.62 -8.34 14.19
C LEU A 61 9.86 -7.79 15.60
N HIS A 62 8.91 -7.96 16.53
CA HIS A 62 9.10 -7.64 17.94
C HIS A 62 10.10 -8.59 18.62
N GLN A 63 10.04 -9.90 18.31
CA GLN A 63 11.03 -10.87 18.79
C GLN A 63 12.44 -10.52 18.31
N LYS A 64 12.60 -10.15 17.04
CA LYS A 64 13.87 -9.67 16.46
C LYS A 64 14.33 -8.38 17.16
N ALA A 65 13.42 -7.44 17.41
CA ALA A 65 13.73 -6.18 18.08
C ALA A 65 14.22 -6.38 19.52
N ALA A 66 13.61 -7.32 20.26
CA ALA A 66 14.04 -7.69 21.61
C ALA A 66 15.48 -8.24 21.67
N LEU A 67 16.01 -8.74 20.54
CA LEU A 67 17.37 -9.28 20.42
C LEU A 67 18.40 -8.23 19.95
N ARG A 68 18.00 -7.00 19.64
CA ARG A 68 18.88 -6.00 19.01
C ARG A 68 19.91 -5.37 19.95
N ASP A 69 19.77 -5.43 21.28
CA ASP A 69 20.72 -4.75 22.16
C ASP A 69 20.95 -5.40 23.55
N ASN A 70 22.22 -5.44 23.97
CA ASN A 70 22.70 -5.90 25.27
C ASN A 70 22.45 -4.87 26.38
N GLY A 71 21.23 -4.33 26.49
CA GLY A 71 20.88 -3.33 27.51
C GLY A 71 19.69 -2.41 27.21
N ALA A 72 19.14 -2.42 25.99
CA ALA A 72 17.93 -1.67 25.68
C ALA A 72 16.68 -2.40 26.23
N LYS A 73 15.66 -1.64 26.65
CA LYS A 73 14.38 -2.19 27.09
C LYS A 73 13.76 -3.00 25.95
N ALA A 74 13.47 -4.28 26.18
CA ALA A 74 12.70 -5.09 25.24
C ALA A 74 11.34 -4.41 25.00
N ILE A 75 11.01 -4.18 23.74
CA ILE A 75 9.73 -3.59 23.34
C ILE A 75 8.78 -4.73 23.02
N ASP A 76 7.83 -4.95 23.92
CA ASP A 76 6.78 -5.94 23.69
C ASP A 76 5.69 -5.36 22.79
N ILE A 77 4.89 -6.24 22.18
CA ILE A 77 3.77 -5.85 21.31
C ILE A 77 2.79 -4.94 22.06
N ALA A 78 2.64 -5.14 23.38
CA ALA A 78 1.83 -4.29 24.24
C ALA A 78 2.30 -2.83 24.28
N ASP A 79 3.62 -2.59 24.36
CA ASP A 79 4.18 -1.23 24.36
C ASP A 79 3.90 -0.54 23.02
N THR A 80 4.14 -1.25 21.91
CA THR A 80 3.85 -0.77 20.56
C THR A 80 2.36 -0.49 20.36
N LEU A 81 1.49 -1.38 20.84
CA LEU A 81 0.04 -1.23 20.75
C LEU A 81 -0.44 0.02 21.51
N ALA A 82 0.06 0.25 22.72
CA ALA A 82 -0.27 1.43 23.50
C ALA A 82 0.15 2.72 22.77
N MET A 83 1.36 2.76 22.22
CA MET A 83 1.86 3.89 21.43
C MET A 83 1.00 4.15 20.19
N VAL A 84 0.70 3.10 19.43
CA VAL A 84 -0.08 3.21 18.19
C VAL A 84 -1.53 3.65 18.46
N LYS A 85 -2.13 3.27 19.60
CA LYS A 85 -3.44 3.80 20.02
C LYS A 85 -3.43 5.32 20.19
N VAL A 86 -2.43 5.85 20.89
CA VAL A 86 -2.27 7.30 21.09
C VAL A 86 -2.11 8.04 19.76
N ILE A 87 -1.31 7.48 18.84
CA ILE A 87 -1.12 8.04 17.50
C ILE A 87 -2.44 8.01 16.69
N ALA A 88 -3.18 6.90 16.74
CA ALA A 88 -4.42 6.72 15.99
C ALA A 88 -5.59 7.60 16.50
N GLU A 89 -5.55 8.03 17.75
CA GLU A 89 -6.51 8.99 18.33
C GLU A 89 -6.23 10.43 17.87
N ASN A 90 -4.98 10.75 17.52
CA ASN A 90 -4.61 12.08 17.06
C ASN A 90 -4.78 12.24 15.53
N LYS A 91 -5.84 12.93 15.12
CA LYS A 91 -6.19 13.18 13.71
C LYS A 91 -5.37 14.27 13.01
N GLU A 92 -4.56 15.03 13.75
CA GLU A 92 -3.69 16.06 13.18
C GLU A 92 -2.48 15.44 12.47
N ILE A 93 -2.07 14.23 12.88
CA ILE A 93 -0.97 13.50 12.27
C ILE A 93 -1.43 12.93 10.93
N GLN A 94 -0.78 13.36 9.85
CA GLN A 94 -1.03 12.83 8.52
C GLN A 94 0.25 12.78 7.68
N ALA A 95 0.29 11.87 6.70
CA ALA A 95 1.32 11.79 5.65
C ALA A 95 2.75 11.74 6.21
N THR A 96 3.01 10.85 7.18
CA THR A 96 4.31 10.76 7.84
C THR A 96 4.68 9.32 8.19
N ARG A 97 5.98 9.10 8.41
CA ARG A 97 6.51 7.84 8.91
C ARG A 97 6.93 8.02 10.37
N ILE A 98 6.41 7.18 11.26
CA ILE A 98 6.67 7.25 12.70
C ILE A 98 7.38 5.98 13.15
N ASP A 99 8.59 6.14 13.69
CA ASP A 99 9.32 5.02 14.29
C ASP A 99 8.97 4.87 15.77
N VAL A 100 7.98 4.03 16.07
CA VAL A 100 7.52 3.80 17.44
C VAL A 100 8.57 3.05 18.27
N GLY A 101 9.45 2.28 17.63
CA GLY A 101 10.55 1.60 18.33
C GLY A 101 11.52 2.59 18.96
N GLN A 102 11.94 3.60 18.19
CA GLN A 102 12.78 4.68 18.69
C GLN A 102 12.07 5.53 19.76
N LEU A 103 10.78 5.84 19.57
CA LEU A 103 10.02 6.64 20.54
C LEU A 103 9.90 5.95 21.91
N ILE A 104 9.58 4.65 21.90
CA ILE A 104 9.46 3.84 23.12
C ILE A 104 10.84 3.67 23.78
N ALA A 105 11.88 3.35 23.00
CA ALA A 105 13.23 3.16 23.53
C ALA A 105 13.79 4.42 24.21
N ASN A 106 13.50 5.60 23.65
CA ASN A 106 13.96 6.88 24.20
C ASN A 106 13.05 7.44 25.31
N GLY A 107 11.97 6.73 25.69
CA GLY A 107 10.99 7.21 26.68
C GLY A 107 10.36 8.54 26.28
N THR A 108 10.27 8.83 24.98
CA THR A 108 9.82 10.13 24.49
C THR A 108 8.31 10.24 24.69
N ASP A 109 7.86 11.35 25.28
CA ASP A 109 6.44 11.66 25.33
C ASP A 109 5.89 11.78 23.91
N VAL A 110 4.84 11.01 23.63
CA VAL A 110 4.24 10.91 22.29
C VAL A 110 3.83 12.30 21.81
N GLN A 111 3.25 13.14 22.66
CA GLN A 111 2.81 14.47 22.24
C GLN A 111 3.98 15.39 21.86
N VAL A 112 5.11 15.28 22.55
CA VAL A 112 6.33 16.05 22.23
C VAL A 112 6.94 15.57 20.92
N ALA A 113 7.02 14.26 20.69
CA ALA A 113 7.48 13.70 19.43
C ALA A 113 6.60 14.15 18.26
N LEU A 114 5.28 14.11 18.43
CA LEU A 114 4.30 14.49 17.42
C LEU A 114 4.40 15.98 17.04
N GLN A 115 4.67 16.88 17.99
CA GLN A 115 4.90 18.30 17.72
C GLN A 115 6.10 18.55 16.79
N SER A 116 7.15 17.73 16.89
CA SER A 116 8.32 17.84 16.00
C SER A 116 8.06 17.30 14.58
N ILE A 117 7.18 16.31 14.45
CA ILE A 117 6.80 15.67 13.18
C ILE A 117 5.89 16.58 12.34
N ASN A 118 5.03 17.39 12.98
CA ASN A 118 4.09 18.30 12.29
C ASN A 118 4.77 19.38 11.43
N ASN A 119 6.07 19.63 11.58
CA ASN A 119 6.79 20.68 10.82
C ASN A 119 7.38 20.22 9.47
N ALA A 120 7.21 18.96 9.08
CA ALA A 120 7.78 18.40 7.84
C ALA A 120 6.74 18.04 6.76
N GLY A 121 5.48 18.45 6.93
CA GLY A 121 4.33 17.98 6.13
C GLY A 121 4.43 18.26 4.63
N ALA A 122 5.03 17.33 3.87
CA ALA A 122 4.68 17.15 2.47
C ALA A 122 3.28 16.54 2.44
N VAL A 123 2.29 17.33 2.05
CA VAL A 123 0.93 16.84 1.80
C VAL A 123 1.01 15.90 0.59
N ASN A 124 1.09 14.60 0.83
CA ASN A 124 0.94 13.59 -0.22
C ASN A 124 -0.54 13.49 -0.59
N GLY A 125 -1.02 14.45 -1.37
CA GLY A 125 -2.32 14.37 -2.02
C GLY A 125 -2.44 13.13 -2.90
N ALA A 126 -3.66 12.74 -3.22
CA ALA A 126 -3.89 11.74 -4.25
C ALA A 126 -3.24 12.20 -5.57
N THR A 127 -2.43 11.35 -6.17
CA THR A 127 -1.90 11.57 -7.52
C THR A 127 -2.55 10.55 -8.42
N ASP A 128 -3.37 11.04 -9.35
CA ASP A 128 -3.99 10.18 -10.34
C ASP A 128 -2.91 9.63 -11.27
N VAL A 129 -2.98 8.34 -11.57
CA VAL A 129 -2.04 7.63 -12.43
C VAL A 129 -2.79 7.04 -13.59
N VAL A 130 -2.23 7.24 -14.79
CA VAL A 130 -2.68 6.60 -16.01
C VAL A 130 -1.55 5.72 -16.53
N LEU A 131 -1.85 4.45 -16.78
CA LEU A 131 -0.90 3.54 -17.40
C LEU A 131 -1.13 3.52 -18.91
N TYR A 132 -0.16 4.03 -19.67
CA TYR A 132 -0.20 3.93 -21.13
C TYR A 132 0.41 2.58 -21.54
N GLY A 133 -0.44 1.63 -21.91
CA GLY A 133 -0.05 0.27 -22.30
C GLY A 133 -0.30 -0.78 -21.21
N PHE A 134 -0.91 -1.89 -21.63
CA PHE A 134 -1.27 -3.03 -20.78
C PHE A 134 -0.52 -4.32 -21.14
N GLY A 135 0.76 -4.18 -21.44
CA GLY A 135 1.68 -5.29 -21.68
C GLY A 135 2.12 -5.97 -20.38
N ARG A 136 3.25 -6.68 -20.42
CA ARG A 136 3.80 -7.36 -19.23
C ARG A 136 4.08 -6.40 -18.08
N ILE A 137 4.80 -5.30 -18.35
CA ILE A 137 5.15 -4.29 -17.34
C ILE A 137 3.88 -3.60 -16.82
N GLY A 138 3.00 -3.17 -17.72
CA GLY A 138 1.74 -2.53 -17.36
C GLY A 138 0.87 -3.39 -16.43
N ARG A 139 0.80 -4.71 -16.66
CA ARG A 139 0.08 -5.63 -15.76
C ARG A 139 0.73 -5.76 -14.38
N ILE A 140 2.07 -5.81 -14.30
CA ILE A 140 2.79 -5.86 -13.01
C ILE A 140 2.54 -4.57 -12.22
N LEU A 141 2.66 -3.41 -12.87
CA LEU A 141 2.37 -2.11 -12.24
C LEU A 141 0.90 -2.00 -11.81
N THR A 142 -0.03 -2.44 -12.65
CA THR A 142 -1.46 -2.49 -12.32
C THR A 142 -1.69 -3.33 -11.06
N ARG A 143 -1.10 -4.53 -10.99
CA ARG A 143 -1.19 -5.39 -9.81
C ARG A 143 -0.63 -4.71 -8.56
N LEU A 144 0.53 -4.08 -8.65
CA LEU A 144 1.17 -3.40 -7.52
C LEU A 144 0.37 -2.20 -7.00
N LEU A 145 -0.19 -1.41 -7.91
CA LEU A 145 -1.02 -0.26 -7.56
C LEU A 145 -2.36 -0.70 -6.95
N LEU A 146 -2.94 -1.79 -7.45
CA LEU A 146 -4.25 -2.29 -7.00
C LEU A 146 -4.17 -3.29 -5.83
N SER A 147 -3.00 -3.82 -5.51
CA SER A 147 -2.76 -4.71 -4.35
C SER A 147 -2.51 -3.93 -3.06
N GLN A 148 -2.16 -2.66 -3.14
CA GLN A 148 -2.01 -1.80 -1.96
C GLN A 148 -3.36 -1.49 -1.35
N ALA A 149 -3.40 -1.37 -0.02
CA ALA A 149 -4.63 -1.11 0.73
C ALA A 149 -5.34 0.16 0.23
N SER A 150 -6.65 0.18 0.41
CA SER A 150 -7.58 1.21 -0.05
C SER A 150 -7.37 2.56 0.65
N SER A 151 -6.22 3.20 0.45
CA SER A 151 -5.99 4.59 0.81
C SER A 151 -6.55 5.50 -0.28
N ALA A 152 -7.21 6.58 0.15
CA ALA A 152 -7.64 7.68 -0.72
C ALA A 152 -6.48 8.63 -1.07
N LYS A 153 -5.28 8.39 -0.52
CA LYS A 153 -4.06 9.18 -0.74
C LYS A 153 -3.03 8.37 -1.54
N GLY A 154 -1.97 9.01 -2.03
CA GLY A 154 -0.93 8.36 -2.84
C GLY A 154 -1.34 8.12 -4.30
N LEU A 155 -0.73 7.12 -4.95
CA LEU A 155 -0.93 6.84 -6.37
C LEU A 155 -2.27 6.14 -6.62
N GLN A 156 -3.16 6.80 -7.36
CA GLN A 156 -4.50 6.31 -7.67
C GLN A 156 -4.57 5.91 -9.15
N LEU A 157 -4.57 4.61 -9.45
CA LEU A 157 -4.74 4.16 -10.83
C LEU A 157 -6.17 4.48 -11.30
N LYS A 158 -6.31 5.46 -12.20
CA LYS A 158 -7.61 5.90 -12.74
C LYS A 158 -7.92 5.30 -14.10
N ALA A 159 -6.92 5.17 -14.95
CA ALA A 159 -7.12 4.65 -16.29
C ALA A 159 -5.94 3.83 -16.82
N ILE A 160 -6.26 2.96 -17.79
CA ILE A 160 -5.30 2.20 -18.57
C ILE A 160 -5.60 2.45 -20.04
N VAL A 161 -4.62 3.00 -20.76
CA VAL A 161 -4.75 3.24 -22.20
C VAL A 161 -4.23 2.02 -22.96
N VAL A 162 -5.00 1.56 -23.92
CA VAL A 162 -4.64 0.44 -24.80
C VAL A 162 -4.97 0.78 -26.25
N ARG A 163 -4.32 0.10 -27.18
CA ARG A 163 -4.68 0.23 -28.59
C ARG A 163 -6.02 -0.44 -28.88
N PRO A 164 -6.83 0.12 -29.79
CA PRO A 164 -8.03 -0.53 -30.29
C PRO A 164 -7.76 -1.96 -30.74
N ALA A 165 -8.60 -2.88 -30.30
CA ALA A 165 -8.54 -4.30 -30.63
C ALA A 165 -9.94 -4.80 -31.01
N ALA A 166 -10.05 -6.07 -31.40
CA ALA A 166 -11.33 -6.69 -31.74
C ALA A 166 -12.29 -6.75 -30.54
N ALA A 167 -13.57 -7.02 -30.80
CA ALA A 167 -14.59 -7.20 -29.75
C ALA A 167 -14.15 -8.24 -28.69
N GLY A 168 -14.49 -8.00 -27.42
CA GLY A 168 -14.11 -8.85 -26.30
C GLY A 168 -12.70 -8.64 -25.74
N ASP A 169 -11.99 -7.60 -26.19
CA ASP A 169 -10.64 -7.28 -25.73
C ASP A 169 -10.57 -6.94 -24.22
N LEU A 170 -11.57 -6.25 -23.67
CA LEU A 170 -11.64 -5.93 -22.24
C LEU A 170 -11.62 -7.19 -21.37
N ALA A 171 -12.52 -8.15 -21.64
CA ALA A 171 -12.57 -9.43 -20.93
C ALA A 171 -11.26 -10.21 -21.06
N LYS A 172 -10.64 -10.21 -22.25
CA LYS A 172 -9.34 -10.84 -22.46
C LYS A 172 -8.24 -10.19 -21.61
N ARG A 173 -8.17 -8.87 -21.56
CA ARG A 173 -7.18 -8.14 -20.73
C ARG A 173 -7.37 -8.43 -19.25
N ILE A 174 -8.62 -8.47 -18.79
CA ILE A 174 -8.94 -8.77 -17.40
C ILE A 174 -8.50 -10.20 -17.05
N SER A 175 -8.74 -11.18 -17.93
CA SER A 175 -8.24 -12.56 -17.71
C SER A 175 -6.71 -12.65 -17.60
N LEU A 176 -5.98 -11.79 -18.32
CA LEU A 176 -4.52 -11.68 -18.23
C LEU A 176 -4.05 -10.98 -16.96
N LEU A 177 -4.86 -10.07 -16.40
CA LEU A 177 -4.62 -9.47 -15.10
C LEU A 177 -4.87 -10.48 -13.98
N GLU A 178 -5.90 -11.31 -14.09
CA GLU A 178 -6.23 -12.37 -13.12
C GLU A 178 -5.19 -13.48 -13.10
N ARG A 179 -4.75 -13.94 -14.28
CA ARG A 179 -3.84 -15.09 -14.42
C ARG A 179 -2.54 -14.65 -15.07
N ASP A 180 -1.50 -14.52 -14.25
CA ASP A 180 -0.13 -14.33 -14.72
C ASP A 180 0.63 -15.65 -14.52
N SER A 181 1.31 -16.13 -15.57
CA SER A 181 2.02 -17.41 -15.53
C SER A 181 3.26 -17.38 -14.63
N ILE A 182 3.76 -16.20 -14.28
CA ILE A 182 4.98 -16.01 -13.49
C ILE A 182 4.63 -15.54 -12.08
N HIS A 183 3.67 -14.62 -11.97
CA HIS A 183 3.24 -14.05 -10.69
C HIS A 183 1.99 -14.73 -10.10
N GLY A 184 1.49 -15.79 -10.73
CA GLY A 184 0.33 -16.54 -10.27
C GLY A 184 -0.99 -15.77 -10.37
N ARG A 185 -2.02 -16.28 -9.67
CA ARG A 185 -3.34 -15.64 -9.64
C ARG A 185 -3.32 -14.35 -8.84
N PHE A 186 -3.99 -13.33 -9.34
CA PHE A 186 -4.32 -12.15 -8.55
C PHE A 186 -5.31 -12.56 -7.44
N LEU A 187 -5.01 -12.18 -6.19
CA LEU A 187 -5.77 -12.59 -5.01
C LEU A 187 -6.90 -11.60 -4.63
N GLY A 188 -7.07 -10.52 -5.39
CA GLY A 188 -8.14 -9.54 -5.20
C GLY A 188 -9.37 -9.82 -6.06
N GLY A 189 -10.50 -9.21 -5.69
CA GLY A 189 -11.73 -9.28 -6.47
C GLY A 189 -11.64 -8.40 -7.73
N ILE A 190 -11.99 -8.96 -8.88
CA ILE A 190 -12.07 -8.22 -10.16
C ILE A 190 -13.46 -8.44 -10.76
N SER A 191 -14.11 -7.37 -11.21
CA SER A 191 -15.33 -7.42 -12.02
C SER A 191 -15.22 -6.51 -13.23
N ILE A 192 -15.93 -6.85 -14.30
CA ILE A 192 -15.99 -6.08 -15.54
C ILE A 192 -17.15 -5.10 -15.44
N ASP A 193 -16.93 -3.86 -15.85
CA ASP A 193 -17.98 -2.87 -16.08
C ASP A 193 -18.01 -2.57 -17.57
N GLU A 194 -18.85 -3.30 -18.31
CA GLU A 194 -18.94 -3.17 -19.77
C GLU A 194 -19.60 -1.85 -20.18
N ASP A 195 -20.57 -1.36 -19.40
CA ASP A 195 -21.31 -0.13 -19.69
C ASP A 195 -20.39 1.10 -19.67
N ASN A 196 -19.42 1.11 -18.74
CA ASN A 196 -18.44 2.18 -18.62
C ASN A 196 -17.08 1.83 -19.25
N ASN A 197 -16.96 0.70 -19.94
CA ASN A 197 -15.71 0.22 -20.55
C ASN A 197 -14.53 0.21 -19.57
N GLY A 198 -14.73 -0.40 -18.41
CA GLY A 198 -13.78 -0.39 -17.30
C GLY A 198 -13.73 -1.71 -16.53
N MET A 199 -12.96 -1.68 -15.45
CA MET A 199 -12.88 -2.79 -14.50
C MET A 199 -12.92 -2.27 -13.07
N ILE A 200 -13.52 -3.04 -12.18
CA ILE A 200 -13.53 -2.76 -10.75
C ILE A 200 -12.61 -3.77 -10.08
N VAL A 201 -11.55 -3.29 -9.43
CA VAL A 201 -10.57 -4.13 -8.75
C VAL A 201 -10.49 -3.71 -7.30
N ASN A 202 -10.81 -4.63 -6.38
CA ASN A 202 -10.88 -4.35 -4.93
C ASN A 202 -11.73 -3.10 -4.60
N GLY A 203 -12.82 -2.89 -5.35
CA GLY A 203 -13.72 -1.74 -5.21
C GLY A 203 -13.26 -0.46 -5.90
N ARG A 204 -12.07 -0.44 -6.54
CA ARG A 204 -11.58 0.70 -7.32
C ARG A 204 -11.97 0.56 -8.78
N PHE A 205 -12.67 1.55 -9.32
CA PHE A 205 -12.96 1.64 -10.75
C PHE A 205 -11.72 2.13 -11.52
N VAL A 206 -11.37 1.40 -12.58
CA VAL A 206 -10.28 1.72 -13.50
C VAL A 206 -10.84 1.76 -14.92
N GLN A 207 -10.78 2.93 -15.55
CA GLN A 207 -11.23 3.15 -16.91
C GLN A 207 -10.29 2.47 -17.91
N VAL A 208 -10.82 1.77 -18.92
CA VAL A 208 -10.03 1.36 -20.08
C VAL A 208 -10.30 2.34 -21.22
N ILE A 209 -9.24 2.96 -21.72
CA ILE A 209 -9.29 3.96 -22.79
C ILE A 209 -8.64 3.37 -24.03
N TYR A 210 -9.34 3.43 -25.16
CA TYR A 210 -8.84 2.95 -26.44
C TYR A 210 -8.33 4.11 -27.29
N ALA A 211 -7.03 4.18 -27.54
CA ALA A 211 -6.40 5.25 -28.33
C ALA A 211 -5.24 4.73 -29.18
N LYS A 212 -5.02 5.36 -30.34
CA LYS A 212 -3.90 5.00 -31.22
C LYS A 212 -2.68 5.89 -30.96
N ASP A 213 -2.90 7.18 -30.78
CA ASP A 213 -1.87 8.16 -30.41
C ASP A 213 -2.21 8.82 -29.06
N PRO A 214 -1.21 9.08 -28.19
CA PRO A 214 -1.43 9.79 -26.93
C PRO A 214 -2.12 11.15 -27.10
N SER A 215 -1.84 11.89 -28.18
CA SER A 215 -2.39 13.23 -28.41
C SER A 215 -3.89 13.22 -28.70
N GLU A 216 -4.48 12.07 -28.98
CA GLU A 216 -5.93 11.92 -29.24
C GLU A 216 -6.76 11.86 -27.95
N ILE A 217 -6.11 11.79 -26.80
CA ILE A 217 -6.78 11.53 -25.52
C ILE A 217 -7.01 12.81 -24.74
N ASP A 218 -8.27 13.04 -24.39
CA ASP A 218 -8.67 14.01 -23.39
C ASP A 218 -9.01 13.28 -22.09
N TYR A 219 -8.13 13.38 -21.09
CA TYR A 219 -8.33 12.71 -19.80
C TYR A 219 -9.41 13.38 -18.95
N THR A 220 -9.69 14.67 -19.20
CA THR A 220 -10.69 15.42 -18.43
C THR A 220 -12.12 14.92 -18.70
N ALA A 221 -12.37 14.38 -19.91
CA ALA A 221 -13.61 13.70 -20.26
C ALA A 221 -13.91 12.47 -19.37
N TYR A 222 -12.87 11.92 -18.73
CA TYR A 222 -12.96 10.79 -17.79
C TYR A 222 -12.83 11.24 -16.33
N GLY A 223 -12.87 12.54 -16.06
CA GLY A 223 -12.71 13.11 -14.70
C GLY A 223 -11.28 13.03 -14.17
N ILE A 224 -10.27 13.03 -15.06
CA ILE A 224 -8.86 12.95 -14.71
C ILE A 224 -8.18 14.26 -15.14
N ASP A 225 -7.90 15.14 -14.18
CA ASP A 225 -7.45 16.51 -14.46
C ASP A 225 -5.94 16.74 -14.30
N ASN A 226 -5.24 15.87 -13.54
CA ASN A 226 -3.83 16.08 -13.18
C ASN A 226 -3.03 14.77 -13.09
N ALA A 227 -3.19 13.90 -14.07
CA ALA A 227 -2.56 12.58 -14.03
C ALA A 227 -1.04 12.60 -14.24
N LEU A 228 -0.39 11.67 -13.55
CA LEU A 228 0.90 11.12 -13.92
C LEU A 228 0.68 10.00 -14.94
N VAL A 229 1.15 10.20 -16.18
CA VAL A 229 1.11 9.15 -17.21
C VAL A 229 2.40 8.34 -17.15
N ILE A 230 2.29 7.03 -17.03
CA ILE A 230 3.43 6.10 -17.09
C ILE A 230 3.36 5.33 -18.41
N ASP A 231 4.33 5.55 -19.30
CA ASP A 231 4.35 4.89 -20.61
C ASP A 231 5.12 3.56 -20.56
N ASN A 232 4.34 2.49 -20.59
CA ASN A 232 4.83 1.12 -20.50
C ASN A 232 4.87 0.43 -21.87
N THR A 233 4.58 1.15 -22.96
CA THR A 233 4.52 0.56 -24.31
C THR A 233 5.89 0.33 -24.90
N GLY A 234 6.89 1.11 -24.46
CA GLY A 234 8.24 1.09 -25.02
C GLY A 234 8.31 1.58 -26.47
N ILE A 235 7.28 2.27 -26.98
CA ILE A 235 7.23 2.81 -28.34
C ILE A 235 7.77 4.24 -28.36
N TRP A 236 7.41 5.04 -27.36
CA TRP A 236 7.84 6.42 -27.21
C TRP A 236 9.02 6.45 -26.23
N LYS A 237 10.24 6.47 -26.76
CA LYS A 237 11.48 6.41 -25.96
C LYS A 237 12.33 7.67 -26.05
N ASP A 238 12.03 8.53 -27.01
CA ASP A 238 12.70 9.80 -27.23
C ASP A 238 11.92 10.94 -26.58
N GLU A 239 12.62 12.01 -26.22
CA GLU A 239 12.05 13.19 -25.54
C GLU A 239 10.90 13.82 -26.35
N ALA A 240 11.01 13.80 -27.67
CA ALA A 240 9.96 14.27 -28.59
C ALA A 240 8.71 13.36 -28.58
N GLY A 241 8.90 12.03 -28.50
CA GLY A 241 7.81 11.07 -28.39
C GLY A 241 7.11 11.13 -27.03
N LEU A 242 7.88 11.26 -25.95
CA LEU A 242 7.35 11.41 -24.59
C LEU A 242 6.62 12.76 -24.39
N GLY A 243 7.09 13.82 -25.06
CA GLY A 243 6.45 15.13 -25.05
C GLY A 243 5.03 15.15 -25.63
N LYS A 244 4.63 14.13 -26.41
CA LYS A 244 3.24 13.99 -26.89
C LYS A 244 2.25 13.76 -25.76
N HIS A 245 2.66 13.10 -24.68
CA HIS A 245 1.78 12.90 -23.51
C HIS A 245 1.43 14.21 -22.80
N LEU A 246 2.30 15.23 -22.88
CA LEU A 246 1.99 16.56 -22.36
C LEU A 246 1.00 17.36 -23.22
N GLN A 247 0.78 16.94 -24.47
CA GLN A 247 -0.20 17.58 -25.36
C GLN A 247 -1.62 17.11 -25.06
N SER A 248 -1.76 15.99 -24.35
CA SER A 248 -3.04 15.48 -23.87
C SER A 248 -3.56 16.32 -22.70
N THR A 249 -4.81 16.76 -22.78
CA THR A 249 -5.45 17.53 -21.72
C THR A 249 -5.62 16.68 -20.46
N GLY A 250 -5.25 17.22 -19.29
CA GLY A 250 -5.34 16.53 -17.99
C GLY A 250 -4.07 15.82 -17.52
N VAL A 251 -2.95 15.96 -18.24
CA VAL A 251 -1.64 15.39 -17.84
C VAL A 251 -0.80 16.44 -17.12
N LYS A 252 -0.34 16.12 -15.91
CA LYS A 252 0.57 16.97 -15.13
C LYS A 252 2.04 16.61 -15.36
N LYS A 253 2.34 15.32 -15.52
CA LYS A 253 3.70 14.80 -15.67
C LYS A 253 3.69 13.47 -16.41
N TYR A 254 4.77 13.15 -17.13
CA TYR A 254 5.01 11.84 -17.74
C TYR A 254 6.25 11.17 -17.13
N SER A 255 6.27 9.84 -17.12
CA SER A 255 7.41 9.01 -16.68
C SER A 255 7.51 7.68 -17.44
#